data_AF-A0AAE2ELG0-F1
#
_entry.id   AF-A0AAE2ELG0-F1
#
_cell.length_a   1.000
_cell.length_b   1.000
_cell.length_c   1.000
_cell.angle_alpha   90.00
_cell.angle_beta   90.00
_cell.angle_gamma   90.00
#
_symmetry.space_group_name_H-M   'P 1'
#
loop_
_entity.id
_entity.type
_entity.pdbx_description
1 polymer ?
#
loop_
_entity_poly.entity_id
_entity_poly.type
_entity_poly.pdbx_seq_one_letter_code
_entity_poly.pdbx_strand_id
1 'polypeptide(L)'
;MAQPSKTTKLTKDEVDRLIKDYQDNGDEKAQLALVESYSSLVETLAKKYSKGKSFHEDLCQVGMLGLLGAIKRYDPDVGKSFEAFAIPTIIGEIKRFLRDKTWSVHVPRRIKELGPRIKMAVDQLTAENQRSPRVDEIASFLDVSEEEVLETMEMGKSYQALSVDHSIEADADGSTVTILDIVGSKEEGYEKVNQKLTLESVLHVLSDREKQIIELTYIQNKSQKETGDILGISQMHVSRLQRKAVKRLREALAEDPYMEIRQ
;
A
#
# COMPACT_ATOMS: atom_id res chain seq x y z
N MET A 1 11.22 31.26 -27.46
CA MET A 1 10.22 32.35 -27.51
C MET A 1 8.85 31.72 -27.31
N ALA A 2 8.32 31.73 -26.08
CA ALA A 2 6.97 31.25 -25.81
C ALA A 2 6.00 32.42 -26.04
N GLN A 3 5.10 32.30 -27.01
CA GLN A 3 4.03 33.26 -27.21
C GLN A 3 2.99 33.07 -26.09
N PRO A 4 2.46 34.14 -25.47
CA PRO A 4 1.39 34.02 -24.51
C PRO A 4 0.10 33.63 -25.24
N SER A 5 -0.44 32.45 -24.95
CA SER A 5 -1.74 32.00 -25.45
C SER A 5 -2.83 32.95 -24.94
N LYS A 6 -3.34 33.81 -25.83
CA LYS A 6 -4.53 34.61 -25.58
C LYS A 6 -5.74 33.68 -25.54
N THR A 7 -6.17 33.27 -24.34
CA THR A 7 -7.43 32.57 -24.16
C THR A 7 -8.58 33.55 -24.40
N THR A 8 -8.98 33.74 -25.66
CA THR A 8 -10.21 34.44 -25.99
C THR A 8 -11.36 33.63 -25.42
N LYS A 9 -12.02 34.13 -24.38
CA LYS A 9 -13.21 33.49 -23.81
C LYS A 9 -14.29 33.44 -24.89
N LEU A 10 -14.69 32.22 -25.27
CA LEU A 10 -15.86 32.01 -26.13
C LEU A 10 -17.09 32.56 -25.43
N THR A 11 -17.96 33.21 -26.20
CA THR A 11 -19.29 33.61 -25.73
C THR A 11 -20.21 32.39 -25.61
N LYS A 12 -21.30 32.52 -24.84
CA LYS A 12 -22.26 31.42 -24.65
C LYS A 12 -22.80 30.90 -25.99
N ASP A 13 -23.17 31.82 -26.89
CA ASP A 13 -23.75 31.46 -28.19
C ASP A 13 -22.74 30.75 -29.09
N GLU A 14 -21.46 31.14 -29.03
CA GLU A 14 -20.38 30.44 -29.74
C GLU A 14 -20.16 29.03 -29.20
N VAL A 15 -20.19 28.85 -27.88
CA VAL A 15 -20.06 27.52 -27.25
C VAL A 15 -21.23 26.63 -27.65
N ASP A 16 -22.47 27.12 -27.55
CA ASP A 16 -23.65 26.35 -27.90
C ASP A 16 -23.64 25.93 -29.38
N ARG A 17 -23.18 26.83 -30.27
CA ARG A 17 -23.00 26.53 -31.71
C ARG A 17 -21.94 25.44 -31.95
N LEU A 18 -20.75 25.59 -31.37
CA LEU A 18 -19.67 24.61 -31.54
C LEU A 18 -20.06 23.23 -31.00
N ILE A 19 -20.83 23.19 -29.90
CA ILE A 19 -21.34 21.93 -29.36
C ILE A 19 -22.32 21.27 -30.34
N LYS A 20 -23.26 22.04 -30.92
CA LYS A 20 -24.18 21.51 -31.94
C LYS A 20 -23.46 21.01 -33.18
N ASP A 21 -22.50 21.79 -33.70
CA ASP A 21 -21.72 21.42 -34.88
C ASP A 21 -20.99 20.08 -34.66
N TYR A 22 -20.43 19.85 -33.46
CA TYR A 22 -19.83 18.58 -33.09
C TYR A 22 -20.85 17.45 -32.87
N GLN A 23 -21.97 17.70 -32.21
CA GLN A 23 -22.98 16.67 -31.92
C GLN A 23 -23.68 16.17 -33.19
N ASP A 24 -23.99 17.06 -34.12
CA ASP A 24 -24.75 16.74 -35.34
C ASP A 24 -23.86 16.16 -36.44
N ASN A 25 -22.64 16.72 -36.61
CA ASN A 25 -21.79 16.42 -37.76
C ASN A 25 -20.47 15.73 -37.38
N GLY A 26 -20.15 15.61 -36.09
CA GLY A 26 -18.86 15.10 -35.64
C GLY A 26 -17.70 16.03 -36.00
N ASP A 27 -17.92 17.35 -36.09
CA ASP A 27 -16.88 18.30 -36.48
C ASP A 27 -15.71 18.32 -35.47
N GLU A 28 -14.59 17.73 -35.88
CA GLU A 28 -13.36 17.65 -35.08
C GLU A 28 -12.75 19.03 -34.79
N LYS A 29 -12.95 20.02 -35.67
CA LYS A 29 -12.45 21.39 -35.42
C LYS A 29 -13.26 22.06 -34.32
N ALA A 30 -14.57 21.84 -34.31
CA ALA A 30 -15.43 22.33 -33.24
C ALA A 30 -15.08 21.67 -31.89
N GLN A 31 -14.84 20.36 -31.90
CA GLN A 31 -14.37 19.64 -30.72
C GLN A 31 -13.03 20.17 -30.20
N LEU A 32 -12.06 20.39 -31.09
CA LEU A 32 -10.74 20.91 -30.72
C LEU A 32 -10.85 22.29 -30.09
N ALA A 33 -11.61 23.20 -30.71
CA ALA A 33 -11.82 24.55 -30.18
C ALA A 33 -12.46 24.55 -28.78
N LEU A 34 -13.44 23.67 -28.54
CA LEU A 34 -14.05 23.49 -27.22
C LEU A 34 -13.05 22.93 -26.21
N VAL A 35 -12.29 21.90 -26.57
CA VAL A 35 -11.28 21.30 -25.71
C VAL A 35 -10.21 22.31 -25.32
N GLU A 36 -9.69 23.09 -26.28
CA GLU A 36 -8.71 24.14 -26.02
C GLU A 36 -9.26 25.21 -25.06
N SER A 37 -10.51 25.66 -25.28
CA SER A 37 -11.15 26.69 -24.44
C SER A 37 -11.36 26.25 -22.98
N TYR A 38 -11.68 24.97 -22.76
CA TYR A 38 -11.99 24.43 -21.44
C TYR A 38 -10.84 23.64 -20.78
N SER A 39 -9.71 23.47 -21.46
CA SER A 39 -8.52 22.77 -20.96
C SER A 39 -8.05 23.32 -19.60
N SER A 40 -7.87 24.65 -19.48
CA SER A 40 -7.44 25.29 -18.23
C SER A 40 -8.45 25.15 -17.09
N LEU A 41 -9.76 25.05 -17.41
CA LEU A 41 -10.79 24.77 -16.41
C LEU A 41 -10.61 23.35 -15.85
N VAL A 42 -10.41 22.36 -16.73
CA VAL A 42 -10.16 20.97 -16.34
C VAL A 42 -8.91 20.88 -15.46
N GLU A 43 -7.81 21.52 -15.87
CA GLU A 43 -6.56 21.56 -15.09
C GLU A 43 -6.75 22.18 -13.70
N THR A 44 -7.50 23.28 -13.63
CA THR A 44 -7.80 23.95 -12.35
C THR A 44 -8.62 23.04 -11.43
N LEU A 45 -9.61 22.34 -11.98
CA LEU A 45 -10.40 21.36 -11.24
C LEU A 45 -9.52 20.19 -10.79
N ALA A 46 -8.73 19.59 -11.67
CA ALA A 46 -7.82 18.49 -11.36
C ALA A 46 -6.81 18.87 -10.26
N LYS A 47 -6.24 20.07 -10.33
CA LYS A 47 -5.29 20.61 -9.33
C LYS A 47 -5.92 20.71 -7.94
N LYS A 48 -7.20 21.08 -7.83
CA LYS A 48 -7.93 21.11 -6.55
C LYS A 48 -8.06 19.73 -5.92
N TYR A 49 -8.13 18.67 -6.73
CA TYR A 49 -8.29 17.29 -6.27
C TYR A 49 -6.96 16.51 -6.15
N SER A 50 -5.86 16.98 -6.75
CA SER A 50 -4.56 16.32 -6.66
C SER A 50 -3.86 16.50 -5.30
N LYS A 51 -4.11 17.61 -4.57
CA LYS A 51 -3.57 17.90 -3.23
C LYS A 51 -2.07 17.54 -3.05
N GLY A 52 -1.24 17.83 -4.05
CA GLY A 52 0.20 17.58 -3.99
C GLY A 52 0.65 16.12 -4.21
N LYS A 53 -0.24 15.23 -4.66
CA LYS A 53 0.09 13.83 -5.00
C LYS A 53 0.49 13.68 -6.48
N SER A 54 1.20 12.59 -6.79
CA SER A 54 1.70 12.22 -8.14
C SER A 54 0.63 11.98 -9.23
N PHE A 55 -0.67 12.15 -8.95
CA PHE A 55 -1.76 11.80 -9.86
C PHE A 55 -2.29 12.99 -10.67
N HIS A 56 -1.64 14.16 -10.66
CA HIS A 56 -2.18 15.36 -11.31
C HIS A 56 -2.45 15.16 -12.81
N GLU A 57 -1.50 14.57 -13.53
CA GLU A 57 -1.63 14.30 -14.96
C GLU A 57 -2.77 13.32 -15.24
N ASP A 58 -2.90 12.26 -14.43
CA ASP A 58 -4.01 11.31 -14.55
C ASP A 58 -5.38 11.97 -14.32
N LEU A 59 -5.47 12.85 -13.33
CA LEU A 59 -6.70 13.60 -13.04
C LEU A 59 -7.05 14.57 -14.17
N CYS A 60 -6.06 15.19 -14.80
CA CYS A 60 -6.27 16.02 -15.98
C CYS A 60 -6.83 15.19 -17.13
N GLN A 61 -6.27 14.01 -17.41
CA GLN A 61 -6.75 13.12 -18.46
C GLN A 61 -8.19 12.64 -18.20
N VAL A 62 -8.48 12.19 -16.98
CA VAL A 62 -9.83 11.77 -16.59
C VAL A 62 -10.82 12.94 -16.66
N GLY A 63 -10.40 14.11 -16.19
CA GLY A 63 -11.19 15.33 -16.31
C GLY A 63 -11.48 15.68 -17.77
N MET A 64 -10.53 15.47 -18.67
CA MET A 64 -10.70 15.66 -20.11
C MET A 64 -11.72 14.68 -20.71
N LEU A 65 -11.71 13.41 -20.28
CA LEU A 65 -12.77 12.45 -20.64
C LEU A 65 -14.14 12.92 -20.15
N GLY A 66 -14.21 13.51 -18.96
CA GLY A 66 -15.42 14.12 -18.41
C GLY A 66 -15.90 15.32 -19.25
N LEU A 67 -14.98 16.17 -19.71
CA LEU A 67 -15.30 17.28 -20.60
C LEU A 67 -15.86 16.76 -21.93
N LEU A 68 -15.20 15.79 -22.56
CA LEU A 68 -15.68 15.17 -23.81
C LEU A 68 -17.07 14.54 -23.63
N GLY A 69 -17.29 13.87 -22.50
CA GLY A 69 -18.60 13.33 -22.16
C GLY A 69 -19.65 14.41 -21.93
N ALA A 70 -19.27 15.56 -21.37
CA ALA A 70 -20.16 16.70 -21.18
C ALA A 70 -20.54 17.34 -22.53
N ILE A 71 -19.57 17.55 -23.43
CA ILE A 71 -19.80 18.06 -24.80
C ILE A 71 -20.81 17.16 -25.52
N LYS A 72 -20.69 15.83 -25.40
CA LYS A 72 -21.61 14.88 -26.05
C LYS A 72 -23.04 14.86 -25.51
N ARG A 73 -23.28 15.31 -24.27
CA ARG A 73 -24.57 15.15 -23.57
C ARG A 73 -25.25 16.47 -23.21
N TYR A 74 -24.56 17.58 -23.36
CA TYR A 74 -25.12 18.88 -23.03
C TYR A 74 -26.23 19.24 -24.02
N ASP A 75 -27.30 19.82 -23.47
CA ASP A 75 -28.47 20.29 -24.21
C ASP A 75 -28.66 21.79 -23.89
N PRO A 76 -28.47 22.69 -24.88
CA PRO A 76 -28.67 24.14 -24.72
C PRO A 76 -30.10 24.52 -24.35
N ASP A 77 -31.10 23.72 -24.74
CA ASP A 77 -32.52 24.04 -24.57
C ASP A 77 -32.97 23.91 -23.10
N VAL A 78 -32.16 23.24 -22.26
CA VAL A 78 -32.36 23.12 -20.81
C VAL A 78 -32.05 24.45 -20.07
N GLY A 79 -31.50 25.45 -20.76
CA GLY A 79 -31.38 26.84 -20.28
C GLY A 79 -30.25 27.11 -19.28
N LYS A 80 -29.43 26.11 -18.94
CA LYS A 80 -28.22 26.29 -18.13
C LYS A 80 -27.01 26.53 -19.03
N SER A 81 -25.99 27.25 -18.54
CA SER A 81 -24.73 27.37 -19.30
C SER A 81 -24.01 26.02 -19.37
N PHE A 82 -23.19 25.84 -20.40
CA PHE A 82 -22.38 24.64 -20.55
C PHE A 82 -21.50 24.38 -19.31
N GLU A 83 -20.90 25.40 -18.71
CA GLU A 83 -20.08 25.26 -17.50
C GLU A 83 -20.88 24.69 -16.32
N ALA A 84 -22.13 25.12 -16.16
CA ALA A 84 -23.00 24.65 -15.09
C ALA A 84 -23.31 23.14 -15.21
N PHE A 85 -23.23 22.58 -16.41
CA PHE A 85 -23.37 21.15 -16.69
C PHE A 85 -22.04 20.39 -16.69
N ALA A 86 -21.01 20.98 -17.30
CA ALA A 86 -19.71 20.36 -17.49
C ALA A 86 -18.95 20.23 -16.17
N ILE A 87 -18.98 21.24 -15.30
CA ILE A 87 -18.22 21.23 -14.03
C ILE A 87 -18.62 20.04 -13.13
N PRO A 88 -19.92 19.79 -12.82
CA PRO A 88 -20.32 18.62 -12.06
C PRO A 88 -19.93 17.29 -12.73
N THR A 89 -19.99 17.22 -14.06
CA THR A 89 -19.64 16.02 -14.83
C THR A 89 -18.15 15.71 -14.73
N ILE A 90 -17.29 16.71 -14.96
CA ILE A 90 -15.83 16.60 -14.87
C ILE A 90 -15.42 16.21 -13.44
N ILE A 91 -15.99 16.86 -12.43
CA ILE A 91 -15.75 16.53 -11.03
C ILE A 91 -16.19 15.09 -10.71
N GLY A 92 -17.32 14.64 -11.27
CA GLY A 92 -17.83 13.28 -11.12
C GLY A 92 -16.83 12.24 -11.63
N GLU A 93 -16.28 12.44 -12.83
CA GLU A 93 -15.27 11.56 -13.41
C GLU A 93 -13.97 11.53 -12.58
N ILE A 94 -13.47 12.70 -12.17
CA ILE A 94 -12.29 12.83 -11.30
C ILE A 94 -12.50 12.08 -9.98
N LYS A 95 -13.65 12.28 -9.33
CA LYS A 95 -13.99 11.57 -8.08
C LYS A 95 -14.13 10.07 -8.30
N ARG A 96 -14.70 9.63 -9.44
CA ARG A 96 -14.82 8.21 -9.79
C ARG A 96 -13.44 7.58 -9.93
N PHE A 97 -12.53 8.22 -10.67
CA PHE A 97 -11.15 7.73 -10.81
C PHE A 97 -10.44 7.66 -9.47
N LEU A 98 -10.51 8.71 -8.64
CA LEU A 98 -9.88 8.69 -7.32
C LEU A 98 -10.43 7.57 -6.43
N ARG A 99 -11.75 7.30 -6.51
CA ARG A 99 -12.40 6.21 -5.78
C ARG A 99 -11.92 4.84 -6.27
N ASP A 100 -11.77 4.67 -7.58
CA ASP A 100 -11.55 3.36 -8.20
C ASP A 100 -10.05 3.01 -8.37
N LYS A 101 -9.16 4.01 -8.41
CA LYS A 101 -7.74 3.84 -8.80
C LYS A 101 -6.73 4.32 -7.77
N THR A 102 -7.10 5.17 -6.82
CA THR A 102 -6.16 5.67 -5.79
C THR A 102 -6.17 4.82 -4.52
N TRP A 103 -6.94 3.73 -4.48
CA TRP A 103 -6.95 2.83 -3.34
C TRP A 103 -6.13 1.56 -3.61
N SER A 104 -5.03 1.39 -2.89
CA SER A 104 -4.15 0.22 -3.02
C SER A 104 -4.79 -1.11 -2.55
N VAL A 105 -5.94 -1.09 -1.88
CA VAL A 105 -6.72 -2.27 -1.42
C VAL A 105 -8.21 -1.89 -1.37
N HIS A 106 -9.13 -2.68 -1.95
CA HIS A 106 -10.56 -2.35 -1.99
C HIS A 106 -11.23 -2.37 -0.59
N VAL A 107 -11.22 -1.25 0.14
CA VAL A 107 -11.83 -1.17 1.49
C VAL A 107 -13.35 -0.93 1.40
N PRO A 108 -14.17 -1.71 2.12
CA PRO A 108 -15.62 -1.51 2.22
C PRO A 108 -16.05 -0.11 2.70
N ARG A 109 -17.22 0.35 2.24
CA ARG A 109 -17.77 1.68 2.57
C ARG A 109 -18.02 1.89 4.07
N ARG A 110 -18.40 0.83 4.79
CA ARG A 110 -18.58 0.83 6.24
C ARG A 110 -17.33 1.33 6.98
N ILE A 111 -16.16 0.82 6.58
CA ILE A 111 -14.85 1.16 7.16
C ILE A 111 -14.45 2.61 6.85
N LYS A 112 -14.79 3.11 5.65
CA LYS A 112 -14.58 4.52 5.24
C LYS A 112 -15.29 5.52 6.13
N GLU A 113 -16.53 5.21 6.49
CA GLU A 113 -17.39 6.08 7.29
C GLU A 113 -17.06 5.94 8.79
N LEU A 114 -16.62 4.76 9.22
CA LEU A 114 -16.31 4.47 10.61
C LEU A 114 -14.94 5.01 11.07
N GLY A 115 -13.91 5.02 10.21
CA GLY A 115 -12.55 5.48 10.57
C GLY A 115 -12.48 6.90 11.15
N PRO A 116 -13.05 7.92 10.49
CA PRO A 116 -13.09 9.28 11.04
C PRO A 116 -13.86 9.38 12.36
N ARG A 117 -14.93 8.59 12.51
CA ARG A 117 -15.74 8.53 13.74
C ARG A 117 -14.95 7.92 14.91
N ILE A 118 -14.18 6.85 14.65
CA ILE A 118 -13.25 6.26 15.63
C ILE A 118 -12.24 7.28 16.10
N LYS A 119 -11.63 8.05 15.19
CA LYS A 119 -10.66 9.08 15.58
C LYS A 119 -11.27 10.13 16.51
N MET A 120 -12.46 10.64 16.18
CA MET A 120 -13.17 11.61 17.03
C MET A 120 -13.53 11.01 18.40
N ALA A 121 -14.00 9.76 18.43
CA ALA A 121 -14.31 9.06 19.68
C ALA A 121 -13.06 8.87 20.55
N VAL A 122 -11.92 8.50 19.95
CA VAL A 122 -10.65 8.36 20.67
C VAL A 122 -10.22 9.69 21.28
N ASP A 123 -10.26 10.78 20.52
CA ASP A 123 -9.88 12.11 21.02
C ASP A 123 -10.77 12.56 22.19
N GLN A 124 -12.08 12.36 22.07
CA GLN A 124 -13.05 12.75 23.10
C GLN A 124 -12.94 11.90 24.37
N LEU A 125 -12.90 10.57 24.23
CA LEU A 125 -12.75 9.67 25.37
C LEU A 125 -11.39 9.81 26.06
N THR A 126 -10.33 10.16 25.30
CA THR A 126 -9.02 10.45 25.90
C THR A 126 -9.06 11.72 26.75
N ALA A 127 -9.76 12.76 26.27
CA ALA A 127 -9.92 14.00 27.02
C ALA A 127 -10.75 13.79 28.30
N GLU A 128 -11.80 12.96 28.25
CA GLU A 128 -12.66 12.66 29.40
C GLU A 128 -11.98 11.73 30.41
N ASN A 129 -11.33 10.65 29.95
CA ASN A 129 -10.78 9.61 30.82
C ASN A 129 -9.33 9.88 31.26
N GLN A 130 -8.67 10.89 30.69
CA GLN A 130 -7.24 11.20 30.91
C GLN A 130 -6.31 10.00 30.65
N ARG A 131 -6.75 9.06 29.83
CA ARG A 131 -6.00 7.87 29.40
C ARG A 131 -6.50 7.45 28.03
N SER A 132 -5.72 6.60 27.36
CA SER A 132 -6.16 6.00 26.10
C SER A 132 -7.42 5.14 26.33
N PRO A 133 -8.48 5.30 25.51
CA PRO A 133 -9.69 4.49 25.60
C PRO A 133 -9.46 3.07 25.10
N ARG A 134 -10.20 2.13 25.68
CA ARG A 134 -10.23 0.73 25.25
C ARG A 134 -11.21 0.55 24.08
N VAL A 135 -11.08 -0.58 23.39
CA VAL A 135 -11.86 -0.89 22.18
C VAL A 135 -13.35 -1.02 22.49
N ASP A 136 -13.71 -1.63 23.61
CA ASP A 136 -15.07 -1.73 24.15
C ASP A 136 -15.68 -0.36 24.46
N GLU A 137 -14.87 0.56 25.00
CA GLU A 137 -15.30 1.94 25.28
C GLU A 137 -15.57 2.73 23.98
N ILE A 138 -14.71 2.56 22.97
CA ILE A 138 -14.89 3.18 21.64
C ILE A 138 -16.12 2.61 20.93
N ALA A 139 -16.29 1.29 20.98
CA ALA A 139 -17.43 0.57 20.39
C ALA A 139 -18.75 1.04 20.99
N SER A 140 -18.81 1.11 22.33
CA SER A 140 -19.97 1.60 23.08
C SER A 140 -20.29 3.06 22.78
N PHE A 141 -19.26 3.92 22.67
CA PHE A 141 -19.44 5.34 22.35
C PHE A 141 -19.98 5.57 20.92
N LEU A 142 -19.63 4.70 19.98
CA LEU A 142 -19.99 4.82 18.56
C LEU A 142 -21.22 4.01 18.15
N ASP A 143 -21.78 3.22 19.06
CA ASP A 143 -22.89 2.28 18.83
C ASP A 143 -22.58 1.30 17.68
N VAL A 144 -21.40 0.67 17.77
CA VAL A 144 -20.91 -0.34 16.83
C VAL A 144 -20.29 -1.49 17.60
N SER A 145 -20.02 -2.62 16.94
CA SER A 145 -19.34 -3.73 17.62
C SER A 145 -17.82 -3.55 17.70
N GLU A 146 -17.20 -4.17 18.71
CA GLU A 146 -15.74 -4.14 18.90
C GLU A 146 -14.97 -4.69 17.69
N GLU A 147 -15.53 -5.70 17.02
CA GLU A 147 -14.95 -6.30 15.81
C GLU A 147 -14.83 -5.27 14.67
N GLU A 148 -15.84 -4.43 14.50
CA GLU A 148 -15.85 -3.38 13.48
C GLU A 148 -14.86 -2.25 13.77
N VAL A 149 -14.65 -1.96 15.07
CA VAL A 149 -13.64 -1.01 15.53
C VAL A 149 -12.24 -1.54 15.25
N LEU A 150 -11.97 -2.80 15.64
CA LEU A 150 -10.67 -3.46 15.41
C LEU A 150 -10.35 -3.58 13.92
N GLU A 151 -11.31 -4.04 13.11
CA GLU A 151 -11.17 -4.15 11.66
C GLU A 151 -10.82 -2.79 11.04
N THR A 152 -11.53 -1.73 11.45
CA THR A 152 -11.30 -0.38 10.93
C THR A 152 -9.96 0.20 11.38
N MET A 153 -9.55 -0.05 12.62
CA MET A 153 -8.25 0.38 13.15
C MET A 153 -7.07 -0.31 12.46
N GLU A 154 -7.18 -1.62 12.17
CA GLU A 154 -6.17 -2.37 11.42
C GLU A 154 -6.08 -1.90 9.96
N MET A 155 -7.22 -1.68 9.30
CA MET A 155 -7.23 -1.13 7.93
C MET A 155 -6.69 0.30 7.87
N GLY A 156 -6.89 1.10 8.93
CA GLY A 156 -6.33 2.45 9.08
C GLY A 156 -4.80 2.49 9.13
N LYS A 157 -4.13 1.42 9.56
CA LYS A 157 -2.65 1.32 9.54
C LYS A 157 -2.10 1.14 8.11
N SER A 158 -2.90 0.60 7.19
CA SER A 158 -2.55 0.48 5.77
C SER A 158 -2.77 1.76 4.95
N TYR A 159 -3.30 2.83 5.57
CA TYR A 159 -3.63 4.09 4.89
C TYR A 159 -2.45 5.04 4.67
N GLN A 160 -1.32 4.81 5.34
CA GLN A 160 -0.08 5.56 5.15
C GLN A 160 1.08 4.58 5.12
N ALA A 161 1.35 3.99 3.96
CA ALA A 161 2.71 3.55 3.68
C ALA A 161 3.58 4.82 3.70
N LEU A 162 4.24 5.08 4.83
CA LEU A 162 5.32 6.07 4.89
C LEU A 162 6.34 5.68 3.83
N SER A 163 6.70 6.64 2.98
CA SER A 163 7.78 6.43 2.01
C SER A 163 9.02 6.03 2.79
N VAL A 164 9.73 5.01 2.30
CA VAL A 164 10.98 4.54 2.92
C VAL A 164 12.05 5.65 2.87
N ASP A 165 11.92 6.58 1.92
CA ASP A 165 12.74 7.78 1.77
C ASP A 165 12.34 8.97 2.67
N HIS A 166 11.35 8.83 3.55
CA HIS A 166 10.93 9.94 4.40
C HIS A 166 12.06 10.33 5.35
N SER A 167 12.53 11.57 5.25
CA SER A 167 13.58 12.11 6.13
C SER A 167 13.00 12.44 7.51
N ILE A 168 13.72 12.06 8.56
CA ILE A 168 13.52 12.41 9.96
C ILE A 168 14.72 13.27 10.36
N GLU A 169 14.49 14.41 10.99
CA GLU A 169 15.57 15.22 11.56
C GLU A 169 16.14 14.48 12.78
N ALA A 170 17.41 14.11 12.70
CA ALA A 170 18.14 13.53 13.82
C ALA A 170 19.12 14.57 14.36
N ASP A 171 18.76 15.09 15.53
CA ASP A 171 19.53 15.97 16.41
C ASP A 171 19.90 17.39 15.92
N ALA A 172 20.28 18.22 16.91
CA ALA A 172 20.41 19.69 16.86
C ALA A 172 21.44 20.25 15.85
N ASP A 173 22.17 19.40 15.14
CA ASP A 173 23.15 19.76 14.10
C ASP A 173 22.59 19.69 12.67
N GLY A 174 21.29 19.43 12.49
CA GLY A 174 20.63 19.55 11.17
C GLY A 174 20.91 18.41 10.20
N SER A 175 21.41 17.27 10.68
CA SER A 175 21.49 16.04 9.90
C SER A 175 20.11 15.44 9.65
N THR A 176 19.77 15.21 8.38
CA THR A 176 18.56 14.49 7.97
C THR A 176 18.89 13.01 7.77
N VAL A 177 18.09 12.13 8.39
CA VAL A 177 18.25 10.66 8.31
C VAL A 177 16.97 10.10 7.70
N THR A 178 17.03 9.20 6.72
CA THR A 178 15.81 8.62 6.16
C THR A 178 15.25 7.48 7.01
N ILE A 179 13.95 7.18 6.90
CA ILE A 179 13.37 5.98 7.52
C ILE A 179 14.13 4.72 7.07
N LEU A 180 14.64 4.66 5.83
CA LEU A 180 15.50 3.57 5.36
C LEU A 180 16.78 3.41 6.21
N ASP A 181 17.40 4.53 6.60
CA ASP A 181 18.64 4.53 7.37
C ASP A 181 18.41 4.13 8.84
N ILE A 182 17.19 4.34 9.35
CA ILE A 182 16.76 3.95 10.71
C ILE A 182 16.26 2.51 10.74
N VAL A 183 15.69 2.03 9.63
CA VAL A 183 15.33 0.62 9.44
C VAL A 183 16.61 -0.17 9.26
N GLY A 184 17.25 -0.49 10.39
CA GLY A 184 18.30 -1.48 10.43
C GLY A 184 17.77 -2.77 9.79
N SER A 185 18.37 -3.18 8.68
CA SER A 185 18.20 -4.54 8.21
C SER A 185 18.67 -5.45 9.35
N LYS A 186 17.86 -6.43 9.77
CA LYS A 186 18.43 -7.59 10.46
C LYS A 186 19.46 -8.17 9.50
N GLU A 187 20.72 -7.94 9.80
CA GLU A 187 21.82 -8.48 9.04
C GLU A 187 21.83 -10.00 9.29
N GLU A 188 21.01 -10.73 8.53
CA GLU A 188 20.93 -12.20 8.60
C GLU A 188 22.29 -12.86 8.32
N GLY A 189 23.25 -12.12 7.75
CA GLY A 189 24.62 -12.58 7.55
C GLY A 189 25.29 -12.97 8.87
N TYR A 190 25.25 -12.10 9.89
CA TYR A 190 25.87 -12.39 11.18
C TYR A 190 25.11 -13.47 11.96
N GLU A 191 23.77 -13.44 11.96
CA GLU A 191 22.98 -14.49 12.62
C GLU A 191 23.19 -15.86 11.96
N LYS A 192 23.25 -15.95 10.62
CA LYS A 192 23.51 -17.22 9.91
C LYS A 192 24.94 -17.72 10.12
N VAL A 193 25.93 -16.84 10.12
CA VAL A 193 27.33 -17.22 10.40
C VAL A 193 27.46 -17.69 11.85
N ASN A 194 26.83 -17.00 12.80
CA ASN A 194 26.85 -17.41 14.21
C ASN A 194 26.11 -18.74 14.41
N GLN A 195 24.91 -18.92 13.85
CA GLN A 195 24.18 -20.20 13.88
C GLN A 195 24.98 -21.34 13.25
N LYS A 196 25.71 -21.07 12.16
CA LYS A 196 26.58 -22.06 11.52
C LYS A 196 27.76 -22.44 12.41
N LEU A 197 28.44 -21.46 13.01
CA LEU A 197 29.55 -21.69 13.95
C LEU A 197 29.10 -22.45 15.21
N THR A 198 27.94 -22.10 15.77
CA THR A 198 27.33 -22.82 16.90
C THR A 198 26.92 -24.24 16.51
N LEU A 199 26.43 -24.47 15.29
CA LEU A 199 26.13 -25.82 14.84
C LEU A 199 27.43 -26.63 14.64
N GLU A 200 28.45 -26.04 14.03
CA GLU A 200 29.77 -26.66 13.83
C GLU A 200 30.44 -27.04 15.16
N SER A 201 30.29 -26.21 16.22
CA SER A 201 30.84 -26.51 17.55
C SER A 201 30.28 -27.79 18.14
N VAL A 202 29.02 -28.15 17.84
CA VAL A 202 28.35 -29.35 18.40
C VAL A 202 28.29 -30.55 17.46
N LEU A 203 28.70 -30.43 16.18
CA LEU A 203 28.63 -31.54 15.22
C LEU A 203 29.44 -32.78 15.65
N HIS A 204 30.44 -32.62 16.51
CA HIS A 204 31.28 -33.70 17.01
C HIS A 204 30.51 -34.73 17.88
N VAL A 205 29.34 -34.38 18.43
CA VAL A 205 28.50 -35.31 19.23
C VAL A 205 27.79 -36.36 18.37
N LEU A 206 27.75 -36.15 17.05
CA LEU A 206 27.18 -37.09 16.10
C LEU A 206 28.20 -38.13 15.68
N SER A 207 27.74 -39.38 15.57
CA SER A 207 28.51 -40.42 14.88
C SER A 207 28.65 -40.10 13.39
N ASP A 208 29.65 -40.65 12.71
CA ASP A 208 29.85 -40.45 11.26
C ASP A 208 28.61 -40.82 10.45
N ARG A 209 27.88 -41.84 10.90
CA ARG A 209 26.64 -42.28 10.27
C ARG A 209 25.50 -41.27 10.44
N GLU A 210 25.40 -40.64 11.60
CA GLU A 210 24.43 -39.59 11.87
C GLU A 210 24.78 -38.31 11.09
N LYS A 211 26.07 -37.95 10.99
CA LYS A 211 26.55 -36.83 10.16
C LYS A 211 26.16 -37.01 8.69
N GLN A 212 26.42 -38.18 8.12
CA GLN A 212 26.04 -38.51 6.74
C GLN A 212 24.54 -38.38 6.49
N ILE A 213 23.72 -38.81 7.45
CA ILE A 213 22.26 -38.69 7.34
C ILE A 213 21.83 -37.22 7.38
N ILE A 214 22.39 -36.41 8.28
CA ILE A 214 22.08 -34.98 8.37
C ILE A 214 22.52 -34.25 7.09
N GLU A 215 23.70 -34.54 6.58
CA GLU A 215 24.20 -33.96 5.32
C GLU A 215 23.27 -34.29 4.14
N LEU A 216 22.94 -35.58 3.95
CA LEU A 216 22.07 -36.00 2.85
C LEU A 216 20.67 -35.38 2.96
N THR A 217 20.09 -35.33 4.17
CA THR A 217 18.70 -34.88 4.36
C THR A 217 18.53 -33.37 4.42
N TYR A 218 19.42 -32.64 5.10
CA TYR A 218 19.28 -31.20 5.34
C TYR A 218 20.16 -30.32 4.45
N ILE A 219 21.30 -30.82 3.96
CA ILE A 219 22.19 -30.05 3.06
C ILE A 219 21.89 -30.39 1.60
N GLN A 220 21.79 -31.69 1.30
CA GLN A 220 21.56 -32.17 -0.08
C GLN A 220 20.08 -32.41 -0.41
N ASN A 221 19.16 -32.12 0.52
CA ASN A 221 17.71 -32.22 0.36
C ASN A 221 17.22 -33.58 -0.17
N LYS A 222 17.90 -34.69 0.17
CA LYS A 222 17.45 -36.05 -0.14
C LYS A 222 16.32 -36.47 0.80
N SER A 223 15.33 -37.15 0.24
CA SER A 223 14.29 -37.79 1.05
C SER A 223 14.89 -38.92 1.89
N GLN A 224 14.26 -39.26 3.02
CA GLN A 224 14.72 -40.36 3.88
C GLN A 224 14.78 -41.71 3.15
N LYS A 225 13.97 -41.88 2.10
CA LYS A 225 14.01 -43.06 1.24
C LYS A 225 15.30 -43.06 0.40
N GLU A 226 15.57 -41.98 -0.33
CA GLU A 226 16.80 -41.84 -1.12
C GLU A 226 18.07 -41.91 -0.25
N THR A 227 18.06 -41.31 0.93
CA THR A 227 19.14 -41.44 1.92
C THR A 227 19.33 -42.89 2.36
N GLY A 228 18.24 -43.64 2.52
CA GLY A 228 18.28 -45.06 2.85
C GLY A 228 18.91 -45.88 1.72
N ASP A 229 18.51 -45.60 0.48
CA ASP A 229 19.04 -46.25 -0.72
C ASP A 229 20.55 -45.97 -0.88
N ILE A 230 20.99 -44.73 -0.66
CA ILE A 230 22.41 -44.33 -0.73
C ILE A 230 23.24 -45.01 0.37
N LEU A 231 22.70 -45.09 1.59
CA LEU A 231 23.42 -45.62 2.74
C LEU A 231 23.25 -47.13 2.92
N GLY A 232 22.42 -47.79 2.13
CA GLY A 232 22.14 -49.22 2.25
C GLY A 232 21.37 -49.59 3.52
N ILE A 233 20.47 -48.73 3.99
CA ILE A 233 19.62 -48.96 5.17
C ILE A 233 18.16 -48.61 4.87
N SER A 234 17.22 -49.17 5.63
CA SER A 234 15.80 -48.85 5.41
C SER A 234 15.46 -47.39 5.76
N GLN A 235 14.47 -46.83 5.08
CA GLN A 235 13.95 -45.48 5.37
C GLN A 235 13.56 -45.30 6.85
N MET A 236 12.98 -46.34 7.48
CA MET A 236 12.65 -46.32 8.91
C MET A 236 13.91 -46.24 9.79
N HIS A 237 15.01 -46.89 9.38
CA HIS A 237 16.28 -46.77 10.07
C HIS A 237 16.87 -45.37 9.93
N VAL A 238 16.79 -44.76 8.74
CA VAL A 238 17.17 -43.35 8.52
C VAL A 238 16.36 -42.42 9.42
N SER A 239 15.03 -42.58 9.46
CA SER A 239 14.14 -41.77 10.31
C SER A 239 14.53 -41.85 11.80
N ARG A 240 14.87 -43.05 12.28
CA ARG A 240 15.30 -43.28 13.67
C ARG A 240 16.63 -42.59 13.97
N LEU A 241 17.63 -42.75 13.09
CA LEU A 241 18.95 -42.14 13.25
C LEU A 241 18.89 -40.61 13.13
N GLN A 242 18.10 -40.08 12.20
CA GLN A 242 17.87 -38.64 12.07
C GLN A 242 17.24 -38.04 13.34
N ARG A 243 16.19 -38.67 13.89
CA ARG A 243 15.58 -38.22 15.15
C ARG A 243 16.58 -38.25 16.32
N LYS A 244 17.39 -39.30 16.40
CA LYS A 244 18.44 -39.42 17.43
C LYS A 244 19.51 -38.34 17.27
N ALA A 245 19.95 -38.07 16.04
CA ALA A 245 20.92 -37.02 15.73
C ALA A 245 20.39 -35.63 16.12
N VAL A 246 19.16 -35.29 15.71
CA VAL A 246 18.52 -34.02 16.07
C VAL A 246 18.36 -33.87 17.58
N LYS A 247 18.01 -34.94 18.30
CA LYS A 247 17.92 -34.91 19.78
C LYS A 247 19.29 -34.60 20.41
N ARG A 248 20.35 -35.30 19.97
CA ARG A 248 21.72 -35.09 20.45
C ARG A 248 22.23 -33.67 20.19
N LEU A 249 21.96 -33.13 18.99
CA LEU A 249 22.31 -31.75 18.67
C LEU A 249 21.57 -30.76 19.58
N ARG A 250 20.27 -30.97 19.86
CA ARG A 250 19.50 -30.11 20.78
C ARG A 250 20.01 -30.17 22.21
N GLU A 251 20.36 -31.35 22.70
CA GLU A 251 20.93 -31.55 24.04
C GLU A 251 22.30 -30.85 24.15
N ALA A 252 23.18 -31.03 23.17
CA ALA A 252 24.50 -30.39 23.14
C ALA A 252 24.42 -28.85 23.03
N LEU A 253 23.46 -28.33 22.26
CA LEU A 253 23.21 -26.88 22.17
C LEU A 253 22.64 -26.28 23.46
N ALA A 254 21.93 -27.07 24.27
CA ALA A 254 21.40 -26.62 25.56
C ALA A 254 22.48 -26.61 26.66
N GLU A 255 23.55 -27.38 26.50
CA GLU A 255 24.72 -27.42 27.40
C GLU A 255 25.85 -26.46 26.96
N ASP A 256 25.71 -25.75 25.84
CA ASP A 256 26.72 -24.83 25.33
C ASP A 256 26.76 -23.52 26.18
N PRO A 257 27.87 -23.21 26.88
CA PRO A 257 27.99 -22.06 27.79
C PRO A 257 27.83 -20.69 27.10
N TYR A 258 27.80 -20.61 25.77
CA TYR A 258 27.54 -19.36 25.06
C TYR A 258 26.07 -18.89 25.10
N MET A 259 25.13 -19.70 25.61
CA MET A 259 23.73 -19.29 25.83
C MET A 259 23.49 -18.57 27.17
N GLU A 260 24.38 -18.67 28.16
CA GLU A 260 24.21 -18.01 29.47
C GLU A 260 24.49 -16.49 29.43
N ILE A 261 25.13 -15.98 28.38
CA ILE A 261 25.55 -14.56 28.29
C ILE A 261 24.41 -13.65 27.72
N ARG A 262 23.21 -14.19 27.48
CA ARG A 262 22.10 -13.46 26.81
C ARG A 262 20.75 -13.48 27.56
N GLN A 263 20.76 -13.52 28.89
CA GLN A 263 19.59 -13.12 29.70
C GLN A 263 19.81 -11.75 30.34
#